data_AF-A0A336N6U3-F1
#
_entry.id   AF-A0A336N6U3-F1
#
_cell.length_a   1.000
_cell.length_b   1.000
_cell.length_c   1.000
_cell.angle_alpha   90.00
_cell.angle_beta   90.00
_cell.angle_gamma   90.00
#
_symmetry.space_group_name_H-M   'P 1'
#
loop_
_entity.id
_entity.type
_entity.pdbx_description
1 polymer ?
#
loop_
_entity_poly.entity_id
_entity_poly.type
_entity_poly.pdbx_seq_one_letter_code
_entity_poly.pdbx_strand_id
1 'polypeptide(L)'
;MKNNRTFLEKLLDGAEVEWKTLDEIFHLKNGYTPSKGVKEYWENGSIPWFRMEDIRENGRILNTALQKVSESAVKGGKLSPQIQLLLQPLQLLVNTL
;
A
#
# COMPACT_ATOMS: atom_id res chain seq x y z
N MET A 1 36.75 -6.25 -21.70
CA MET A 1 35.77 -7.37 -21.78
C MET A 1 34.44 -6.88 -21.23
N LYS A 2 33.33 -6.99 -21.96
CA LYS A 2 32.02 -6.61 -21.44
C LYS A 2 31.55 -7.68 -20.45
N ASN A 3 31.13 -7.27 -19.26
CA ASN A 3 30.62 -8.18 -18.24
C ASN A 3 29.18 -8.59 -18.62
N ASN A 4 28.99 -9.85 -19.01
CA ASN A 4 27.72 -10.40 -19.50
C ASN A 4 26.72 -10.77 -18.40
N ARG A 5 27.05 -10.57 -17.12
CA ARG A 5 26.13 -10.85 -16.01
C ARG A 5 25.02 -9.82 -15.92
N THR A 6 23.80 -10.27 -15.62
CA THR A 6 22.66 -9.41 -15.28
C THR A 6 22.93 -8.66 -13.96
N PHE A 7 22.15 -7.60 -13.69
CA PHE A 7 22.30 -6.86 -12.43
C PHE A 7 22.03 -7.75 -11.20
N LEU A 8 21.02 -8.61 -11.27
CA LEU A 8 20.66 -9.53 -10.19
C LEU A 8 21.77 -10.54 -9.91
N GLU A 9 22.36 -11.14 -10.95
CA GLU A 9 23.48 -12.08 -10.79
C GLU A 9 24.69 -11.46 -10.10
N LYS A 10 24.95 -10.17 -10.33
CA LYS A 10 26.02 -9.43 -9.65
C LYS A 10 25.68 -9.15 -8.19
N LEU A 11 24.41 -8.84 -7.89
CA LEU A 11 23.95 -8.54 -6.54
C LEU A 11 23.96 -9.79 -5.64
N LEU A 12 23.57 -10.94 -6.20
CA LEU A 12 23.49 -12.21 -5.48
C LEU A 12 24.87 -12.84 -5.22
N ASP A 13 25.89 -12.52 -6.03
CA ASP A 13 27.28 -12.99 -5.88
C ASP A 13 27.41 -14.52 -5.62
N GLY A 14 26.61 -15.31 -6.33
CA GLY A 14 26.61 -16.77 -6.20
C GLY A 14 25.85 -17.31 -4.98
N ALA A 15 25.18 -16.46 -4.19
CA ALA A 15 24.27 -16.91 -3.15
C ALA A 15 23.07 -17.67 -3.74
N GLU A 16 22.77 -18.83 -3.18
CA GLU A 16 21.54 -19.57 -3.49
C GLU A 16 20.34 -18.85 -2.85
N VAL A 17 19.30 -18.62 -3.65
CA VAL A 17 18.07 -17.94 -3.20
C VAL A 17 16.83 -18.69 -3.68
N GLU A 18 15.80 -18.68 -2.84
CA GLU A 18 14.48 -19.18 -3.18
C GLU A 18 13.63 -18.03 -3.74
N TRP A 19 13.05 -18.24 -4.92
CA TRP A 19 12.12 -17.29 -5.52
C TRP A 19 10.71 -17.62 -5.08
N LYS A 20 10.05 -16.65 -4.45
CA LYS A 20 8.64 -16.73 -4.07
C LYS A 20 7.84 -15.61 -4.69
N THR A 21 6.60 -15.89 -5.04
CA THR A 21 5.66 -14.87 -5.50
C THR A 21 5.07 -14.12 -4.30
N LEU A 22 4.56 -12.91 -4.54
CA LEU A 22 4.04 -12.08 -3.44
C LEU A 22 2.83 -12.71 -2.75
N ASP A 23 1.98 -13.42 -3.49
CA ASP A 23 0.80 -14.10 -2.95
C ASP A 23 1.15 -15.31 -2.06
N GLU A 24 2.34 -15.90 -2.21
CA GLU A 24 2.83 -16.97 -1.32
C GLU A 24 3.21 -16.44 0.07
N ILE A 25 3.53 -15.15 0.18
CA ILE A 25 4.06 -14.55 1.41
C ILE A 25 3.08 -13.52 2.00
N PHE A 26 2.23 -12.90 1.17
CA PHE A 26 1.33 -11.82 1.56
C PHE A 26 -0.14 -12.13 1.27
N HIS A 27 -1.01 -11.72 2.19
CA HIS A 27 -2.43 -11.59 1.91
C HIS A 27 -2.72 -10.28 1.16
N LEU A 28 -2.80 -10.37 -0.17
CA LEU A 28 -3.06 -9.22 -1.01
C LEU A 28 -4.53 -8.81 -0.94
N LYS A 29 -4.78 -7.53 -0.65
CA LYS A 29 -6.11 -6.91 -0.72
C LYS A 29 -6.00 -5.61 -1.49
N ASN A 30 -6.97 -5.36 -2.36
CA ASN A 30 -7.11 -4.06 -2.99
C ASN A 30 -7.57 -3.02 -1.97
N GLY A 31 -7.01 -1.82 -2.07
CA GLY A 31 -7.59 -0.65 -1.43
C GLY A 31 -8.99 -0.36 -1.97
N TYR A 32 -9.72 0.49 -1.27
CA TYR A 32 -10.96 1.08 -1.78
C TYR A 32 -10.99 2.55 -1.37
N THR A 33 -12.06 3.26 -1.67
CA THR A 33 -12.28 4.61 -1.15
C THR A 33 -13.75 4.74 -0.81
N PRO A 34 -14.13 5.06 0.45
CA PRO A 34 -15.51 5.37 0.79
C PRO A 34 -16.06 6.49 -0.07
N SER A 35 -17.37 6.49 -0.33
CA SER A 35 -18.00 7.57 -1.09
C SER A 35 -17.88 8.88 -0.32
N LYS A 36 -17.37 9.94 -0.97
CA LYS A 36 -17.32 11.30 -0.40
C LYS A 36 -18.71 11.94 -0.26
N GLY A 37 -19.70 11.45 -1.02
CA GLY A 37 -21.08 11.97 -0.97
C GLY A 37 -21.87 11.52 0.27
N VAL A 38 -21.41 10.47 0.96
CA VAL A 38 -22.04 9.95 2.17
C VAL A 38 -21.33 10.56 3.38
N LYS A 39 -21.88 11.66 3.91
CA LYS A 39 -21.26 12.43 5.01
C LYS A 39 -20.96 11.59 6.25
N GLU A 40 -21.85 10.66 6.57
CA GLU A 40 -21.75 9.74 7.71
C GLU A 40 -20.46 8.90 7.69
N TYR A 41 -19.84 8.71 6.53
CA TYR A 41 -18.55 8.00 6.42
C TYR A 41 -17.37 8.82 6.94
N TRP A 42 -17.50 10.14 7.00
CA TRP A 42 -16.40 11.07 7.26
C TRP A 42 -16.58 11.88 8.54
N GLU A 43 -17.79 11.96 9.06
CA GLU A 43 -18.12 12.63 10.31
C GLU A 43 -17.88 11.70 11.51
N ASN A 44 -17.29 12.23 12.58
CA ASN A 44 -17.03 11.51 13.84
C ASN A 44 -16.29 10.16 13.66
N GLY A 45 -15.42 10.07 12.64
CA GLY A 45 -14.68 8.86 12.33
C GLY A 45 -13.67 8.46 13.41
N SER A 46 -13.58 7.17 13.69
CA SER A 46 -12.63 6.59 14.64
C SER A 46 -11.48 5.83 13.94
N ILE A 47 -11.68 5.42 12.69
CA ILE A 47 -10.77 4.56 11.94
C ILE A 47 -9.83 5.39 11.07
N PRO A 48 -8.50 5.23 11.18
CA PRO A 48 -7.54 5.93 10.32
C PRO A 48 -7.77 5.67 8.82
N TRP A 49 -7.83 6.74 8.03
CA TRP A 49 -7.89 6.69 6.57
C TRP A 49 -6.61 7.25 5.97
N PHE A 50 -5.63 6.39 5.74
CA PHE A 50 -4.31 6.80 5.24
C PHE A 50 -4.34 7.19 3.77
N ARG A 51 -3.74 8.35 3.48
CA ARG A 51 -3.60 8.94 2.15
C ARG A 51 -2.14 9.31 1.89
N MET A 52 -1.89 9.90 0.75
CA MET A 52 -0.54 10.35 0.36
C MET A 52 -0.01 11.46 1.25
N GLU A 53 -0.89 12.32 1.75
CA GLU A 53 -0.54 13.38 2.69
C GLU A 53 0.03 12.79 3.98
N ASP A 54 -0.51 11.67 4.45
CA ASP A 54 -0.02 10.99 5.65
C ASP A 54 1.40 10.45 5.46
N ILE A 55 1.74 9.94 4.27
CA ILE A 55 3.09 9.47 3.94
C ILE A 55 4.06 10.65 3.85
N ARG A 56 3.64 11.74 3.22
CA ARG A 56 4.46 12.96 3.10
C ARG A 56 4.76 13.58 4.46
N GLU A 57 3.79 13.56 5.37
CA GLU A 57 3.90 14.15 6.71
C GLU A 57 4.64 13.22 7.69
N ASN A 58 4.29 11.93 7.72
CA ASN A 58 4.75 10.99 8.75
C ASN A 58 5.85 10.03 8.27
N GLY A 59 6.20 10.06 6.99
CA GLY A 59 7.21 9.19 6.41
C GLY A 59 6.73 7.75 6.17
N ARG A 60 7.63 6.79 6.40
CA ARG A 60 7.43 5.38 5.98
C ARG A 60 6.53 4.57 6.91
N ILE A 61 6.43 4.95 8.19
CA ILE A 61 5.68 4.20 9.21
C ILE A 61 4.50 5.06 9.63
N LEU A 62 3.29 4.59 9.35
CA LEU A 62 2.05 5.33 9.60
C LEU A 62 1.32 4.77 10.81
N ASN A 63 1.37 5.49 11.92
CA ASN A 63 0.64 5.13 13.16
C ASN A 63 -0.66 5.93 13.33
N THR A 64 -0.74 7.11 12.70
CA THR A 64 -1.87 8.04 12.78
C THR A 64 -2.20 8.59 11.41
N ALA A 65 -3.48 8.84 11.15
CA ALA A 65 -3.95 9.48 9.92
C ALA A 65 -4.52 10.88 10.21
N LEU A 66 -4.27 11.80 9.29
CA LEU A 66 -4.83 13.16 9.23
C LEU A 66 -6.35 13.13 9.09
N GLN A 67 -6.90 12.08 8.45
CA GLN A 67 -8.32 11.89 8.27
C GLN A 67 -8.75 10.54 8.84
N LYS A 68 -9.95 10.50 9.43
CA LYS A 68 -10.58 9.28 9.92
C LYS A 68 -11.93 9.07 9.26
N VAL A 69 -12.35 7.82 9.17
CA VAL A 69 -13.66 7.40 8.68
C VAL A 69 -14.42 6.67 9.78
N SER A 70 -15.74 6.65 9.67
CA SER A 70 -16.59 5.90 10.58
C SER A 70 -16.54 4.40 10.28
N GLU A 71 -17.04 3.58 11.21
CA GLU A 71 -17.10 2.13 11.06
C GLU A 71 -17.98 1.69 9.87
N SER A 72 -19.05 2.44 9.59
CA SER A 72 -19.96 2.17 8.46
C SER A 72 -19.30 2.38 7.10
N ALA A 73 -18.21 3.15 7.04
CA ALA A 73 -17.42 3.33 5.83
C ALA A 73 -16.58 2.09 5.47
N VAL A 74 -16.37 1.18 6.43
CA VAL A 74 -15.53 -0.01 6.25
C VAL A 74 -16.20 -1.02 5.33
N LYS A 75 -15.65 -1.20 4.13
CA LYS A 75 -16.15 -2.20 3.17
C LYS A 75 -16.15 -3.60 3.80
N GLY A 76 -17.34 -4.17 3.95
CA GLY A 76 -17.54 -5.51 4.53
C GLY A 76 -17.36 -5.58 6.05
N GLY A 77 -17.26 -4.44 6.74
CA GLY A 77 -17.24 -4.35 8.21
C GLY A 77 -16.05 -5.02 8.90
N LYS A 78 -15.01 -5.42 8.15
CA LYS A 78 -13.85 -6.15 8.68
C LYS A 78 -12.58 -5.32 8.53
N LEU A 79 -12.04 -4.87 9.67
CA LEU A 79 -10.70 -4.33 9.76
C LEU A 79 -9.66 -5.45 9.65
N SER A 80 -8.54 -5.19 8.98
CA SER A 80 -7.45 -6.17 8.87
C SER A 80 -6.51 -6.00 10.07
N PRO A 81 -6.21 -7.07 10.84
CA PRO A 81 -5.43 -6.95 12.07
C PRO A 81 -3.91 -7.03 11.88
N GLN A 82 -3.39 -7.04 10.65
CA GLN A 82 -1.96 -7.33 10.39
C GLN A 82 -1.14 -6.10 9.94
N ILE A 83 0.18 -6.22 10.10
CA ILE A 83 1.20 -5.37 9.47
C ILE A 83 0.85 -5.24 7.98
N GLN A 84 0.43 -4.04 7.58
CA GLN A 84 -0.10 -3.78 6.26
C GLN A 84 0.94 -2.99 5.47
N LEU A 85 1.50 -3.63 4.44
CA LEU A 85 2.29 -2.93 3.44
C LEU A 85 1.33 -2.25 2.46
N LEU A 86 1.24 -0.93 2.52
CA LEU A 86 0.49 -0.15 1.54
C LEU A 86 1.31 -0.06 0.26
N LEU A 87 0.93 -0.87 -0.73
CA LEU A 87 1.46 -0.76 -2.09
C LEU A 87 0.66 0.29 -2.86
N GLN A 88 1.35 1.32 -3.33
CA GLN A 88 0.80 2.30 -4.25
C GLN A 88 0.59 1.62 -5.61
N PRO A 89 -0.57 1.79 -6.28
CA PRO A 89 -0.60 1.52 -7.71
C PRO A 89 0.42 2.45 -8.38
N LEU A 90 1.33 1.90 -9.17
CA LEU A 90 2.10 2.69 -10.13
C LEU A 90 1.08 3.33 -11.06
N GLN A 91 0.75 4.60 -10.86
CA GLN A 91 0.06 5.35 -11.89
C GLN A 91 1.08 5.55 -13.01
N LEU A 92 1.03 4.70 -14.04
CA LEU A 92 1.74 4.97 -15.29
C LEU A 92 1.16 6.28 -15.82
N LEU A 93 1.88 7.39 -15.63
CA LEU A 93 1.63 8.65 -16.30
C LEU A 93 1.92 8.40 -17.78
N VAL A 94 0.93 7.86 -18.49
CA VAL A 94 0.84 8.07 -19.94
C VAL A 94 0.55 9.55 -20.07
N ASN A 95 1.62 10.35 -20.17
CA ASN A 95 1.53 11.68 -20.74
C ASN A 95 1.07 11.48 -22.18
N THR A 96 -0.23 11.54 -22.42
CA THR A 96 -0.76 11.86 -23.74
C THR A 96 -0.36 13.31 -24.01
N LEU A 97 0.65 13.46 -24.87
CA LEU A 97 0.81 14.65 -25.71
C LEU A 97 -0.42 14.84 -26.60
#